data_AF-A0A0B7MXJ7-F1
#
_entry.id   AF-A0A0B7MXJ7-F1
#
_cell.length_a   1.000
_cell.length_b   1.000
_cell.length_c   1.000
_cell.angle_alpha   90.00
_cell.angle_beta   90.00
_cell.angle_gamma   90.00
#
_symmetry.space_group_name_H-M   'P 1'
#
loop_
_entity.id
_entity.type
_entity.pdbx_description
1 polymer ?
#
loop_
_entity_poly.entity_id
_entity_poly.type
_entity_poly.pdbx_seq_one_letter_code
_entity_poly.pdbx_strand_id
1 'polypeptide(L)'
;MTVVLPAGKLRRGIRRSIKQILDGPHRHSPRIIHSLTMHIQAATFAIFPARLYTRHLLYYKNQTVKSAANWDQPRPLDSASLEKLRWWHLNISKWNGRSLLPPTPNQTMFANASNTGWGCSRNNQRAHGYWTAEEAA
;
A
#
# COMPACT_ATOMS: atom_id res chain seq x y z
N MET A 1 0.99 12.01 20.80
CA MET A 1 0.47 10.63 20.94
C MET A 1 0.78 9.86 19.67
N THR A 2 1.52 8.75 19.74
CA THR A 2 1.98 7.98 18.58
C THR A 2 1.41 6.57 18.64
N VAL A 3 0.92 6.08 17.52
CA VAL A 3 0.39 4.72 17.39
C VAL A 3 1.42 3.83 16.73
N VAL A 4 1.73 2.73 17.42
CA VAL A 4 2.81 1.80 17.06
C VAL A 4 2.28 0.38 17.13
N LEU A 5 2.57 -0.43 16.11
CA LEU A 5 2.30 -1.87 16.16
C LEU A 5 3.39 -2.59 16.95
N PRO A 6 3.04 -3.59 17.78
CA PRO A 6 4.03 -4.39 18.51
C PRO A 6 5.02 -5.07 17.56
N ALA A 7 6.32 -4.98 17.86
CA ALA A 7 7.39 -5.53 17.01
C ALA A 7 7.22 -7.03 16.73
N GLY A 8 6.70 -7.79 17.69
CA GLY A 8 6.38 -9.22 17.53
C GLY A 8 5.34 -9.48 16.45
N LYS A 9 4.24 -8.71 16.43
CA LYS A 9 3.17 -8.82 15.43
C LYS A 9 3.65 -8.42 14.03
N LEU A 10 4.52 -7.41 13.95
CA LEU A 10 5.13 -6.96 12.71
C LEU A 10 6.10 -8.00 12.12
N ARG A 11 7.10 -8.43 12.89
CA ARG A 11 8.13 -9.36 12.39
C ARG A 11 7.60 -10.77 12.20
N ARG A 12 6.97 -11.35 13.22
CA ARG A 12 6.57 -12.77 13.21
C ARG A 12 5.26 -13.02 12.48
N GLY A 13 4.36 -12.03 12.46
CA GLY A 13 3.10 -12.10 11.73
C GLY A 13 3.26 -11.60 10.31
N ILE A 14 3.08 -10.30 10.11
CA ILE A 14 2.87 -9.71 8.78
C ILE A 14 4.11 -9.89 7.87
N ARG A 15 5.30 -9.50 8.34
CA ARG A 15 6.51 -9.53 7.50
C ARG A 15 6.90 -10.95 7.07
N ARG A 16 6.79 -11.92 7.98
CA ARG A 16 7.08 -13.33 7.69
C ARG A 16 6.10 -13.89 6.65
N SER A 17 4.80 -13.66 6.83
CA SER A 17 3.79 -14.10 5.86
C SER A 17 3.98 -13.46 4.49
N ILE A 18 4.32 -12.17 4.44
CA ILE A 18 4.68 -11.51 3.16
C ILE A 18 5.85 -12.23 2.50
N LYS A 19 6.93 -12.51 3.25
CA LYS A 19 8.12 -13.18 2.70
C LYS A 19 7.78 -14.57 2.14
N GLN A 20 6.97 -15.35 2.85
CA GLN A 20 6.51 -16.67 2.37
C GLN A 20 5.74 -16.58 1.04
N ILE A 21 4.94 -15.53 0.85
CA ILE A 21 4.24 -15.28 -0.42
C ILE A 21 5.21 -14.87 -1.52
N LEU A 22 6.15 -13.97 -1.22
CA LEU A 22 7.14 -13.51 -2.19
C LEU A 22 8.10 -14.62 -2.64
N ASP A 23 8.48 -15.53 -1.74
CA ASP A 23 9.37 -16.66 -2.03
C ASP A 23 8.66 -17.76 -2.87
N GLY A 24 7.32 -17.79 -2.89
CA GLY A 24 6.54 -18.75 -3.68
C GLY A 24 5.21 -18.18 -4.20
N PRO A 25 5.21 -17.20 -5.14
CA PRO A 25 4.02 -16.44 -5.52
C PRO A 25 2.84 -17.25 -6.06
N HIS A 26 3.11 -18.44 -6.60
CA HIS A 26 2.13 -19.31 -7.25
C HIS A 26 1.54 -20.39 -6.32
N ARG A 27 2.04 -20.50 -5.09
CA ARG A 27 1.75 -21.62 -4.17
C ARG A 27 0.63 -21.32 -3.19
N HIS A 28 0.15 -20.08 -3.14
CA HIS A 28 -0.77 -19.61 -2.10
C HIS A 28 -2.19 -19.54 -2.62
N SER A 29 -3.13 -20.03 -1.80
CA SER A 29 -4.54 -19.94 -2.10
C SER A 29 -5.05 -18.52 -1.83
N PRO A 30 -6.14 -18.09 -2.50
CA PRO A 30 -6.76 -16.80 -2.23
C PRO A 30 -7.14 -16.59 -0.77
N ARG A 31 -7.47 -17.66 -0.02
CA ARG A 31 -7.72 -17.60 1.43
C ARG A 31 -6.51 -17.08 2.22
N ILE A 32 -5.31 -17.59 1.92
CA ILE A 32 -4.07 -17.17 2.58
C ILE A 32 -3.78 -15.70 2.26
N ILE A 33 -3.90 -15.33 0.98
CA ILE A 33 -3.67 -13.97 0.50
C ILE A 33 -4.66 -12.99 1.14
N HIS A 34 -5.93 -13.37 1.24
CA HIS A 34 -6.98 -12.56 1.88
C HIS A 34 -6.66 -12.34 3.35
N SER A 35 -6.32 -13.40 4.09
CA SER A 35 -5.94 -13.31 5.50
C SER A 35 -4.78 -12.34 5.70
N LEU A 36 -3.72 -12.45 4.90
CA LEU A 36 -2.60 -11.50 4.94
C LEU A 36 -3.05 -10.07 4.60
N THR A 37 -3.87 -9.90 3.55
CA THR A 37 -4.37 -8.59 3.14
C THR A 37 -5.14 -7.90 4.26
N MET A 38 -5.94 -8.65 5.02
CA MET A 38 -6.68 -8.10 6.16
C MET A 38 -5.76 -7.75 7.34
N HIS A 39 -4.71 -8.54 7.60
CA HIS A 39 -3.69 -8.16 8.58
C HIS A 39 -2.94 -6.89 8.18
N ILE A 40 -2.60 -6.74 6.90
CA ILE A 40 -1.99 -5.53 6.35
C ILE A 40 -2.94 -4.34 6.49
N GLN A 41 -4.22 -4.52 6.14
CA GLN A 41 -5.23 -3.47 6.26
C GLN A 41 -5.40 -3.01 7.71
N ALA A 42 -5.42 -3.95 8.66
CA ALA A 42 -5.46 -3.66 10.08
C ALA A 42 -4.21 -2.93 10.57
N ALA A 43 -3.07 -3.02 9.88
CA ALA A 43 -1.84 -2.30 10.23
C ALA A 43 -1.79 -0.86 9.68
N THR A 44 -2.68 -0.48 8.75
CA THR A 44 -2.64 0.81 8.05
C THR A 44 -2.83 2.03 8.94
N PHE A 45 -3.41 1.89 10.14
CA PHE A 45 -3.59 3.01 11.06
C PHE A 45 -2.28 3.46 11.71
N ALA A 46 -1.33 2.54 11.91
CA ALA A 46 -0.03 2.81 12.53
C ALA A 46 1.08 3.14 11.50
N ILE A 47 0.79 2.97 10.21
CA ILE A 47 1.77 3.04 9.12
C ILE A 47 1.26 4.01 8.07
N PHE A 48 2.03 5.07 7.80
CA PHE A 48 1.79 6.00 6.69
C PHE A 48 2.88 5.77 5.64
N PRO A 49 2.64 5.82 4.32
CA PRO A 49 1.37 5.97 3.59
C PRO A 49 0.75 4.60 3.20
N ALA A 50 0.51 3.72 4.18
CA ALA A 50 0.14 2.31 3.96
C ALA A 50 -1.04 2.05 2.99
N ARG A 51 -2.07 2.91 2.99
CA ARG A 51 -3.27 2.71 2.17
C ARG A 51 -2.96 2.72 0.66
N LEU A 52 -2.06 3.60 0.22
CA LEU A 52 -1.62 3.66 -1.17
C LEU A 52 -1.02 2.31 -1.61
N TYR A 53 -0.19 1.72 -0.75
CA TYR A 53 0.48 0.44 -0.98
C TYR A 53 -0.37 -0.79 -0.63
N THR A 54 -1.67 -0.64 -0.37
CA THR A 54 -2.58 -1.77 -0.08
C THR A 54 -3.70 -1.88 -1.13
N ARG A 55 -3.86 -0.88 -2.00
CA ARG A 55 -4.96 -0.80 -2.96
C ARG A 55 -5.06 -2.02 -3.88
N HIS A 56 -3.96 -2.47 -4.48
CA HIS A 56 -3.97 -3.63 -5.38
C HIS A 56 -4.31 -4.93 -4.65
N LEU A 57 -3.86 -5.10 -3.41
CA LEU A 57 -4.22 -6.27 -2.59
C LEU A 57 -5.72 -6.31 -2.29
N LEU A 58 -6.32 -5.15 -1.97
CA LEU A 58 -7.78 -5.04 -1.78
C LEU A 58 -8.55 -5.27 -3.09
N TYR A 59 -8.00 -4.83 -4.22
CA TYR A 59 -8.58 -5.09 -5.54
C TYR A 59 -8.59 -6.58 -5.84
N TYR A 60 -7.43 -7.26 -5.72
CA TYR A 60 -7.31 -8.72 -5.86
C TYR A 60 -8.32 -9.45 -4.97
N LYS A 61 -8.42 -9.04 -3.70
CA LYS A 61 -9.38 -9.58 -2.72
C LYS A 61 -10.82 -9.44 -3.22
N ASN A 62 -11.22 -8.25 -3.66
CA ASN A 62 -12.57 -7.97 -4.15
C ASN A 62 -12.89 -8.76 -5.43
N GLN A 63 -11.93 -8.90 -6.34
CA GLN A 63 -12.10 -9.69 -7.57
C GLN A 63 -12.29 -11.18 -7.25
N THR A 64 -11.51 -11.70 -6.30
CA THR A 64 -11.62 -13.10 -5.86
C THR A 64 -12.99 -13.37 -5.25
N VAL A 65 -13.48 -12.50 -4.35
CA VAL A 65 -14.79 -12.65 -3.70
C VAL A 65 -15.94 -12.65 -4.71
N LYS A 66 -15.83 -11.86 -5.79
CA LYS A 66 -16.85 -11.80 -6.85
C LYS A 66 -16.80 -12.98 -7.82
N SER A 67 -15.73 -13.76 -7.79
CA SER A 67 -15.56 -14.91 -8.69
C SER A 67 -16.09 -16.20 -8.04
N ALA A 68 -16.54 -17.15 -8.86
CA ALA A 68 -16.84 -18.52 -8.42
C ALA A 68 -15.58 -19.36 -8.14
N ALA A 69 -14.43 -18.71 -7.89
CA ALA A 69 -13.16 -19.37 -7.74
C ALA A 69 -13.10 -20.20 -6.46
N ASN A 70 -12.42 -21.34 -6.53
CA ASN A 70 -12.08 -22.13 -5.36
C ASN A 70 -11.09 -21.36 -4.48
N TRP A 71 -11.46 -21.12 -3.23
CA TRP A 71 -10.67 -20.35 -2.26
C TRP A 71 -9.42 -21.06 -1.77
N ASP A 72 -9.36 -22.37 -1.95
CA ASP A 72 -8.32 -23.25 -1.43
C ASP A 72 -7.37 -23.73 -2.54
N GLN A 73 -7.72 -23.50 -3.81
CA GLN A 73 -6.84 -23.76 -4.94
C GLN A 73 -5.81 -22.61 -5.10
N PRO A 74 -4.51 -22.91 -5.23
CA PRO A 74 -3.49 -21.89 -5.48
C PRO A 74 -3.77 -21.08 -6.75
N ARG A 75 -3.55 -19.76 -6.66
CA ARG A 75 -3.69 -18.85 -7.81
C ARG A 75 -2.54 -17.85 -7.85
N PRO A 76 -1.96 -17.57 -9.03
CA PRO A 76 -0.96 -16.52 -9.15
C PRO A 76 -1.50 -15.16 -8.69
N LEU A 77 -0.68 -14.44 -7.94
CA LEU A 77 -0.87 -13.03 -7.64
C LEU A 77 -0.43 -12.19 -8.83
N ASP A 78 -1.15 -11.11 -9.15
CA ASP A 78 -0.74 -10.18 -10.20
C ASP A 78 0.54 -9.42 -9.82
N SER A 79 1.27 -8.94 -10.82
CA SER A 79 2.55 -8.25 -10.63
C SER A 79 2.42 -7.00 -9.76
N ALA A 80 1.33 -6.25 -9.87
CA ALA A 80 1.10 -5.05 -9.08
C ALA A 80 0.86 -5.40 -7.59
N SER A 81 0.11 -6.45 -7.30
CA SER A 81 -0.03 -6.97 -5.93
C SER A 81 1.30 -7.45 -5.34
N LEU A 82 2.14 -8.12 -6.13
CA LEU A 82 3.49 -8.53 -5.69
C LEU A 82 4.39 -7.33 -5.38
N GLU A 83 4.34 -6.29 -6.21
CA GLU A 83 5.06 -5.04 -5.96
C GLU A 83 4.62 -4.39 -4.64
N LYS A 84 3.32 -4.39 -4.35
CA LYS A 84 2.79 -3.87 -3.07
C LYS A 84 3.28 -4.69 -1.88
N LEU A 85 3.30 -6.02 -1.98
CA LEU A 85 3.87 -6.89 -0.96
C LEU A 85 5.38 -6.62 -0.74
N ARG A 86 6.15 -6.41 -1.80
CA ARG A 86 7.58 -6.04 -1.70
C ARG A 86 7.76 -4.72 -0.96
N TRP A 87 6.97 -3.70 -1.29
CA TRP A 87 7.00 -2.44 -0.58
C TRP A 87 6.75 -2.65 0.92
N TRP A 88 5.69 -3.37 1.26
CA TRP A 88 5.36 -3.69 2.66
C TRP A 88 6.51 -4.43 3.36
N HIS A 89 7.09 -5.46 2.75
CA HIS A 89 8.21 -6.20 3.33
C HIS A 89 9.40 -5.30 3.71
N LEU A 90 9.73 -4.33 2.84
CA LEU A 90 10.86 -3.41 3.02
C LEU A 90 10.56 -2.27 4.00
N ASN A 91 9.32 -1.80 4.05
CA ASN A 91 8.95 -0.53 4.67
C ASN A 91 8.18 -0.68 5.99
N ILE A 92 7.56 -1.82 6.26
CA ILE A 92 6.68 -2.00 7.43
C ILE A 92 7.34 -1.65 8.77
N SER A 93 8.65 -1.93 8.92
CA SER A 93 9.39 -1.58 10.14
C SER A 93 9.85 -0.12 10.17
N LYS A 94 10.09 0.49 9.00
CA LYS A 94 10.60 1.86 8.89
C LYS A 94 9.50 2.90 9.15
N TRP A 95 8.27 2.56 8.77
CA TRP A 95 7.12 3.47 8.83
C TRP A 95 6.16 3.18 9.98
N ASN A 96 6.53 2.27 10.90
CA ASN A 96 5.74 1.98 12.08
C ASN A 96 5.91 3.11 13.11
N GLY A 97 4.80 3.76 13.48
CA GLY A 97 4.83 4.88 14.43
C GLY A 97 4.21 6.12 13.82
N ARG A 98 2.89 6.12 13.68
CA ARG A 98 2.15 7.27 13.17
C ARG A 98 1.74 8.19 14.31
N SER A 99 2.11 9.48 14.23
CA SER A 99 1.57 10.48 15.13
C SER A 99 0.06 10.65 14.91
N LEU A 100 -0.72 10.61 15.99
CA LEU A 100 -2.16 10.91 15.96
C LEU A 100 -2.43 12.42 15.94
N LEU A 101 -1.51 13.19 16.50
CA LEU A 101 -1.56 14.64 16.42
C LEU A 101 -0.83 15.08 15.15
N PRO A 102 -1.44 15.92 14.30
CA PRO A 102 -0.73 16.51 13.17
C PRO A 102 0.52 17.21 13.71
N PRO A 103 1.73 16.84 13.25
CA PRO A 103 2.90 17.63 13.60
C PRO A 103 2.77 19.01 12.96
N THR A 104 3.34 20.04 13.61
CA THR A 104 3.48 21.34 12.97
C THR A 104 4.32 21.15 11.70
N PRO A 105 3.80 21.44 10.51
CA PRO A 105 4.55 21.24 9.29
C PRO A 105 5.68 22.27 9.22
N ASN A 106 6.90 21.80 8.96
CA ASN A 106 8.03 22.70 8.73
C ASN A 106 7.87 23.45 7.39
N GLN A 107 7.05 22.91 6.47
CA GLN A 107 6.84 23.40 5.12
C GLN A 107 5.43 23.04 4.64
N THR A 108 4.83 23.95 3.88
CA THR A 108 3.53 23.75 3.22
C THR A 108 3.72 23.81 1.71
N MET A 109 3.14 22.85 1.00
CA MET A 109 3.11 22.80 -0.46
C MET A 109 1.66 22.83 -0.92
N PHE A 110 1.37 23.66 -1.93
CA PHE A 110 0.06 23.73 -2.56
C PHE A 110 0.15 23.07 -3.92
N ALA A 111 -0.57 21.98 -4.13
CA ALA A 111 -0.64 21.30 -5.41
C ALA A 111 -2.07 21.37 -5.95
N ASN A 112 -2.20 21.59 -7.25
CA ASN A 112 -3.46 21.53 -7.98
C ASN A 112 -3.24 20.81 -9.31
N ALA A 113 -4.27 20.11 -9.79
CA ALA A 113 -4.28 19.46 -11.08
C ALA A 113 -5.64 19.70 -11.73
N SER A 114 -5.63 19.91 -13.05
CA SER A 114 -6.81 20.07 -13.90
C SER A 114 -6.80 19.01 -15.00
N ASN A 115 -7.77 19.05 -15.92
CA ASN A 115 -7.78 18.18 -17.09
C ASN A 115 -6.70 18.53 -18.13
N THR A 116 -6.01 19.67 -17.99
CA THR A 116 -5.00 20.13 -18.97
C THR A 116 -3.57 20.10 -18.43
N GLY A 117 -3.39 20.10 -17.11
CA GLY A 117 -2.06 20.03 -16.52
C GLY A 117 -2.06 20.01 -15.00
N TRP A 118 -0.88 20.26 -14.44
CA TRP A 118 -0.64 20.29 -13.00
C TRP A 118 0.23 21.47 -12.61
N GLY A 119 0.11 21.87 -11.35
CA GLY A 119 0.93 22.89 -10.73
C GLY A 119 1.17 22.61 -9.26
N CYS A 120 2.34 23.01 -8.78
CA CYS A 120 2.70 22.99 -7.38
C CYS A 120 3.44 24.28 -7.02
N SER A 121 3.16 24.83 -5.84
CA SER A 121 3.94 25.92 -5.24
C SER A 121 4.40 25.55 -3.83
N ARG A 122 5.60 26.01 -3.48
CA ARG A 122 6.20 25.88 -2.16
C ARG A 122 7.04 27.12 -1.90
N ASN A 123 6.63 27.95 -0.93
CA ASN A 123 7.26 29.26 -0.69
C ASN A 123 7.36 30.05 -2.02
N ASN A 124 8.58 30.43 -2.43
CA ASN A 124 8.85 31.16 -3.68
C ASN A 124 9.17 30.24 -4.88
N GLN A 125 9.06 28.91 -4.72
CA GLN A 125 9.29 27.95 -5.80
C GLN A 125 7.97 27.48 -6.41
N ARG A 126 7.96 27.34 -7.73
CA ARG A 126 6.82 26.82 -8.50
C ARG A 126 7.31 25.77 -9.48
N ALA A 127 6.50 24.75 -9.68
CA ALA A 127 6.66 23.75 -10.72
C ALA A 127 5.30 23.54 -11.38
N HIS A 128 5.26 23.42 -12.70
CA HIS A 128 4.04 23.17 -13.44
C HIS A 128 4.34 22.45 -14.76
N GLY A 129 3.33 21.81 -15.33
CA GLY A 129 3.41 21.13 -16.62
C GLY A 129 2.03 20.89 -17.21
N TYR A 130 1.98 20.72 -18.52
CA TYR A 130 0.79 20.22 -19.21
C TYR A 130 0.87 18.69 -19.29
N TRP A 131 -0.29 18.04 -19.30
CA TRP A 131 -0.34 16.60 -19.53
C TRP A 131 0.10 16.28 -20.96
N THR A 132 0.85 15.19 -21.11
CA THR A 132 1.04 14.60 -22.43
C THR A 132 -0.24 13.88 -22.87
N ALA A 133 -0.34 13.56 -24.17
CA ALA A 133 -1.45 12.77 -24.69
C ALA A 133 -1.53 11.38 -24.03
N GLU A 134 -0.40 10.81 -23.62
CA GLU A 134 -0.31 9.52 -22.93
C GLU A 134 -0.77 9.61 -21.47
N GLU A 135 -0.47 10.71 -20.79
CA GLU A 135 -0.87 10.96 -19.39
C GLU A 135 -2.35 11.33 -19.25
N ALA A 136 -2.95 11.90 -20.29
CA ALA A 136 -4.35 12.31 -20.32
C ALA A 136 -5.33 11.22 -20.79
N ALA A 137 -4.83 10.05 -21.22
CA ALA A 137 -5.61 8.91 -21.69
C ALA A 137 -5.95 7.93 -20.55
#